data_AF-A0A938CKJ5-F1
#
_entry.id   AF-A0A938CKJ5-F1
#
_cell.length_a   1.000
_cell.length_b   1.000
_cell.length_c   1.000
_cell.angle_alpha   90.00
_cell.angle_beta   90.00
_cell.angle_gamma   90.00
#
_symmetry.space_group_name_H-M   'P 1'
#
loop_
_entity.id
_entity.type
_entity.pdbx_description
1 polymer ?
#
loop_
_entity_poly.entity_id
_entity_poly.type
_entity_poly.pdbx_seq_one_letter_code
_entity_poly.pdbx_strand_id
1 'polypeptide(L)'
;MRIRLLRKPAILNEAGESQNVRGHQAWALLARVVLARRPLERRMLAAELFADSVDPLGSLRWCLAALRKALNASDCLVGDPIELKLPPGTSV
;
A
#
# COMPACT_ATOMS: atom_id res chain seq x y z
N MET A 1 8.56 -12.11 -3.87
CA MET A 1 7.16 -11.66 -3.65
C MET A 1 6.54 -11.19 -4.97
N ARG A 2 5.22 -11.32 -5.16
CA ARG A 2 4.50 -10.78 -6.32
C ARG A 2 3.25 -10.01 -5.90
N ILE A 3 3.15 -8.75 -6.31
CA ILE A 3 1.93 -7.95 -6.23
C ILE A 3 1.21 -8.12 -7.56
N ARG A 4 -0.11 -8.25 -7.54
CA ARG A 4 -0.95 -8.27 -8.74
C ARG A 4 -2.03 -7.23 -8.56
N LEU A 5 -2.03 -6.21 -9.41
CA LEU A 5 -3.06 -5.16 -9.41
C LEU A 5 -4.10 -5.35 -10.51
N LEU A 6 -3.78 -6.12 -11.55
CA LEU A 6 -4.69 -6.45 -12.64
C LEU A 6 -5.46 -7.74 -12.34
N ARG A 7 -6.77 -7.76 -12.63
CA ARG A 7 -7.75 -8.78 -12.19
C ARG A 7 -8.04 -8.66 -10.70
N LYS A 8 -8.28 -9.79 -10.01
CA LYS A 8 -8.46 -9.79 -8.54
C LYS A 8 -7.12 -9.44 -7.88
N PRO A 9 -7.05 -8.30 -7.16
CA PRO A 9 -5.80 -7.86 -6.57
C PRO A 9 -5.33 -8.85 -5.51
N ALA A 10 -4.03 -9.11 -5.49
CA ALA A 10 -3.40 -10.07 -4.57
C ALA A 10 -1.94 -9.68 -4.29
N ILE A 11 -1.48 -9.99 -3.09
CA ILE A 11 -0.06 -10.01 -2.72
C ILE A 11 0.26 -11.47 -2.47
N LEU A 12 1.21 -12.02 -3.22
CA LEU A 12 1.64 -13.41 -3.15
C LEU A 12 3.03 -13.45 -2.52
N ASN A 13 3.18 -14.22 -1.45
CA ASN A 13 4.50 -14.46 -0.86
C ASN A 13 5.36 -15.36 -1.78
N GLU A 14 6.55 -15.71 -1.35
CA GLU A 14 7.45 -16.56 -2.14
C GLU A 14 6.91 -17.98 -2.36
N ALA A 15 6.09 -18.48 -1.43
CA ALA A 15 5.37 -19.75 -1.57
C ALA A 15 4.13 -19.67 -2.49
N GLY A 16 3.80 -18.49 -3.02
CA GLY A 16 2.63 -18.27 -3.87
C GLY A 16 1.31 -18.10 -3.10
N GLU A 17 1.35 -17.97 -1.79
CA GLU A 17 0.17 -17.83 -0.92
C GLU A 17 -0.30 -16.37 -0.88
N SER A 18 -1.62 -16.17 -0.99
CA SER A 18 -2.22 -14.84 -0.95
C SER A 18 -2.24 -14.27 0.47
N GLN A 19 -1.69 -13.07 0.61
CA GLN A 19 -1.71 -12.31 1.85
C GLN A 19 -3.02 -11.54 2.00
N ASN A 20 -3.50 -11.42 3.23
CA ASN A 20 -4.76 -10.75 3.52
C ASN A 20 -4.56 -9.23 3.60
N VAL A 21 -5.22 -8.50 2.69
CA VAL A 21 -5.34 -7.04 2.72
C VAL A 21 -6.82 -6.71 2.81
N ARG A 22 -7.22 -6.05 3.91
CA ARG A 22 -8.62 -5.71 4.18
C ARG A 22 -8.98 -4.37 3.55
N GLY A 23 -10.13 -4.34 2.88
CA GLY A 23 -10.77 -3.12 2.37
C GLY A 23 -10.18 -2.62 1.04
N HIS A 24 -11.03 -1.97 0.24
CA HIS A 24 -10.66 -1.43 -1.06
C HIS A 24 -9.68 -0.25 -0.95
N GLN A 25 -9.73 0.53 0.13
CA GLN A 25 -8.84 1.68 0.32
C GLN A 25 -7.36 1.28 0.46
N ALA A 26 -7.06 0.15 1.12
CA ALA A 26 -5.68 -0.35 1.18
C ALA A 26 -5.15 -0.75 -0.20
N TRP A 27 -6.00 -1.34 -1.05
CA TRP A 27 -5.65 -1.66 -2.44
C TRP A 27 -5.49 -0.41 -3.31
N ALA A 28 -6.38 0.57 -3.18
CA ALA A 28 -6.29 1.84 -3.87
C ALA A 28 -5.00 2.59 -3.50
N LEU A 29 -4.66 2.63 -2.21
CA LEU A 29 -3.41 3.18 -1.71
C LEU A 29 -2.19 2.46 -2.30
N LEU A 30 -2.17 1.12 -2.26
CA LEU A 30 -1.07 0.35 -2.82
C LEU A 30 -0.89 0.62 -4.31
N ALA A 31 -1.97 0.55 -5.09
CA ALA A 31 -1.94 0.83 -6.52
C ALA A 31 -1.46 2.26 -6.81
N ARG A 32 -1.97 3.23 -6.05
CA ARG A 32 -1.64 4.65 -6.23
C ARG A 32 -0.17 4.95 -5.98
N VAL A 33 0.43 4.35 -4.95
CA VAL A 33 1.87 4.51 -4.63
C VAL A 33 2.74 3.74 -5.61
N VAL A 34 2.36 2.50 -5.98
CA VAL A 34 3.12 1.67 -6.93
C VAL A 34 3.19 2.30 -8.32
N LEU A 35 2.10 2.91 -8.78
CA LEU A 35 2.03 3.55 -10.10
C LEU A 35 2.55 4.99 -10.10
N ALA A 36 2.94 5.53 -8.95
CA ALA A 36 3.42 6.90 -8.83
C ALA A 36 4.81 7.06 -9.45
N ARG A 37 5.00 8.08 -10.28
CA ARG A 37 6.32 8.43 -10.85
C ARG A 37 7.26 9.08 -9.83
N ARG A 38 6.73 9.55 -8.70
CA ARG A 38 7.44 10.24 -7.62
C ARG A 38 6.81 9.88 -6.27
N PRO A 39 7.58 9.91 -5.16
CA PRO A 39 7.03 9.78 -3.82
C PRO A 39 5.86 10.75 -3.59
N LEU A 40 4.81 10.29 -2.89
CA LEU A 40 3.57 11.04 -2.67
C LEU A 40 3.46 11.46 -1.20
N GLU A 41 3.12 12.72 -0.95
CA GLU A 41 2.91 13.22 0.41
C GLU A 41 1.72 12.52 1.10
N ARG A 42 1.83 12.34 2.42
CA ARG A 42 0.78 11.70 3.21
C ARG A 42 -0.50 12.51 3.24
N ARG A 43 -0.39 13.83 3.32
CA ARG A 43 -1.55 14.73 3.31
C ARG A 43 -2.31 14.65 1.99
N MET A 44 -1.60 14.62 0.88
CA MET A 44 -2.20 14.46 -0.46
C MET A 44 -2.90 13.10 -0.58
N LEU A 45 -2.26 12.00 -0.19
CA LEU A 45 -2.86 10.67 -0.23
C LEU A 45 -4.09 10.54 0.69
N ALA A 46 -4.04 11.15 1.87
CA ALA A 46 -5.16 11.17 2.80
C ALA A 46 -6.36 11.92 2.22
N ALA A 47 -6.12 13.10 1.64
CA ALA A 47 -7.16 13.89 0.99
C ALA A 47 -7.73 13.19 -0.26
N GLU A 48 -6.88 12.49 -1.04
CA GLU A 48 -7.30 11.81 -2.27
C GLU A 48 -8.15 10.55 -2.01
N LEU A 49 -7.76 9.72 -1.03
CA LEU A 49 -8.32 8.37 -0.84
C LEU A 49 -9.24 8.21 0.37
N PHE A 50 -9.19 9.16 1.30
CA PHE A 50 -9.86 9.08 2.60
C PHE A 50 -10.65 10.35 2.96
N ALA A 51 -11.04 11.16 1.96
CA ALA A 51 -11.75 12.42 2.15
C ALA A 51 -13.00 12.30 3.05
N ASP A 52 -13.74 11.20 2.92
CA ASP A 52 -14.98 10.96 3.67
C ASP A 52 -14.75 10.32 5.06
N SER A 53 -13.49 10.09 5.45
CA SER A 53 -13.17 9.56 6.78
C SER A 53 -13.20 10.65 7.83
N VAL A 54 -13.63 10.28 9.05
CA VAL A 54 -13.57 11.16 10.24
C VAL A 54 -12.12 11.58 10.57
N ASP A 55 -11.14 10.71 10.30
CA ASP A 55 -9.70 11.00 10.43
C ASP A 55 -8.96 10.48 9.19
N PRO A 56 -8.84 11.28 8.11
CA PRO A 56 -8.21 10.84 6.87
C PRO A 56 -6.75 10.39 7.04
N LEU A 57 -5.96 11.12 7.85
CA LEU A 57 -4.57 10.76 8.14
C LEU A 57 -4.48 9.50 9.00
N GLY A 58 -5.41 9.32 9.94
CA GLY A 58 -5.56 8.08 10.69
C GLY A 58 -5.87 6.89 9.80
N SER A 59 -6.87 7.00 8.93
CA SER A 59 -7.22 5.94 7.98
C SER A 59 -6.06 5.58 7.06
N LEU A 60 -5.33 6.59 6.55
CA LEU A 60 -4.09 6.37 5.80
C LEU A 60 -3.05 5.60 6.63
N ARG A 61 -2.79 6.01 7.87
CA ARG A 61 -1.84 5.35 8.79
C ARG A 61 -2.20 3.88 9.02
N TRP A 62 -3.48 3.58 9.21
CA TRP A 62 -3.97 2.21 9.37
C TRP A 62 -3.77 1.38 8.11
N CYS A 63 -4.11 1.92 6.93
CA CYS A 63 -3.89 1.22 5.67
C CYS A 63 -2.41 0.95 5.40
N LEU A 64 -1.52 1.92 5.66
CA LEU A 64 -0.06 1.72 5.55
C LEU A 64 0.44 0.61 6.48
N ALA A 65 -0.09 0.52 7.71
CA ALA A 65 0.26 -0.56 8.64
C ALA A 65 -0.22 -1.93 8.15
N ALA A 66 -1.45 -2.02 7.63
CA ALA A 66 -1.98 -3.25 7.06
C ALA A 66 -1.17 -3.71 5.85
N LEU A 67 -0.78 -2.79 4.96
CA LEU A 67 0.05 -3.10 3.80
C LEU A 67 1.45 -3.57 4.18
N ARG A 68 2.12 -2.91 5.14
CA ARG A 68 3.43 -3.36 5.65
C ARG A 68 3.38 -4.78 6.19
N LYS A 69 2.31 -5.12 6.92
CA LYS A 69 2.07 -6.49 7.40
C LYS A 69 1.88 -7.47 6.26
N ALA A 70 1.07 -7.14 5.25
CA ALA A 70 0.79 -8.02 4.12
C ALA A 70 2.00 -8.20 3.18
N LEU A 71 2.86 -7.18 3.06
CA LEU A 71 4.11 -7.23 2.30
C LEU A 71 5.26 -7.90 3.07
N ASN A 72 5.04 -8.23 4.35
CA ASN A 72 6.06 -8.70 5.29
C ASN A 72 7.31 -7.80 5.32
N ALA A 73 7.10 -6.48 5.27
CA ALA A 73 8.15 -5.47 5.15
C ALA A 73 7.80 -4.24 5.98
N SER A 74 8.48 -4.06 7.11
CA SER A 74 8.19 -2.99 8.08
C SER A 74 8.72 -1.62 7.66
N ASP A 75 9.74 -1.60 6.81
CA ASP A 75 10.44 -0.43 6.25
C ASP A 75 9.89 0.03 4.89
N CYS A 76 8.91 -0.69 4.34
CA CYS A 76 8.20 -0.33 3.12
C CYS A 76 7.05 0.67 3.39
N LEU A 77 6.74 1.56 2.44
CA LEU A 77 5.63 2.53 2.54
C LEU A 77 5.76 3.46 3.77
N VAL A 78 6.98 3.93 4.04
CA VAL A 78 7.31 4.82 5.17
C VAL A 78 7.63 6.23 4.67
N GLY A 79 7.76 7.18 5.61
CA GLY A 79 8.15 8.55 5.31
C GLY A 79 6.99 9.50 4.99
N ASP A 80 7.33 10.76 4.79
CA ASP A 80 6.47 11.79 4.20
C ASP A 80 7.36 12.71 3.37
N PRO A 81 7.42 12.56 2.03
CA PRO A 81 6.55 11.71 1.19
C PRO A 81 6.78 10.19 1.34
N ILE A 82 5.77 9.39 0.97
CA ILE A 82 5.76 7.93 1.09
C ILE A 82 6.74 7.31 0.09
N GLU A 83 7.70 6.55 0.62
CA GLU A 83 8.70 5.81 -0.14
C GLU A 83 8.28 4.35 -0.36
N LEU A 84 8.32 3.92 -1.62
CA LEU A 84 8.03 2.55 -2.04
C LEU A 84 9.28 1.67 -1.96
N LYS A 85 9.76 1.40 -0.73
CA LYS A 85 10.86 0.47 -0.45
C LYS A 85 10.38 -0.98 -0.46
N LEU A 86 10.02 -1.50 -1.63
CA LEU A 86 9.57 -2.89 -1.76
C LEU A 86 10.73 -3.86 -1.48
N PRO A 87 10.45 -5.06 -0.91
CA PRO A 87 11.44 -6.10 -0.74
C PRO A 87 12.16 -6.44 -2.07
N PRO A 88 13.44 -6.80 -2.03
CA PRO A 88 14.19 -7.21 -3.21
C PRO A 88 13.47 -8.33 -3.98
N GLY A 89 13.51 -8.27 -5.31
CA GLY A 89 12.85 -9.27 -6.17
C GLY A 89 11.31 -9.21 -6.17
N THR A 90 10.71 -8.14 -5.64
CA THR A 90 9.26 -7.92 -5.77
C THR A 90 8.91 -7.57 -7.21
N SER A 91 7.96 -8.32 -7.78
CA SER A 91 7.30 -7.98 -9.06
C SER A 91 5.91 -7.40 -8.80
N VAL A 92 5.44 -6.50 -9.67
CA VAL A 92 4.09 -5.91 -9.63
C VAL A 92 3.40 -6.10 -10.99
#